data_AF-A0A1Q4X7Y7-F1
#
_entry.id   AF-A0A1Q4X7Y7-F1
#
_cell.length_a   1.000
_cell.length_b   1.000
_cell.length_c   1.000
_cell.angle_alpha   90.00
_cell.angle_beta   90.00
_cell.angle_gamma   90.00
#
_symmetry.space_group_name_H-M   'P 1'
#
loop_
_entity.id
_entity.type
_entity.pdbx_description
1 polymer ?
#
loop_
_entity_poly.entity_id
_entity_poly.type
_entity_poly.pdbx_seq_one_letter_code
_entity_poly.pdbx_strand_id
1 'polypeptide(L)'
;MAYPAGFEPAAIGLEGTGSVPDARISADFTYLFEVKTARGTVDEKQLRAHLKALGEGPGQLLFVLTPDATRPPVTASPEGQRVVWFNFAALHDAITAILDDALLAPSELDRFLLRELQALFDDDGLLTTDEVVIVAAGLAYAEYLETGAYIRQSRRSFRDGLAHMGFYAQQAIQPETARIEAEGHERRMRGTWYSCSPAPKIRTR
;
A
#
# COMPACT_ATOMS: atom_id res chain seq x y z
N MET A 1 46.18 27.85 3.88
CA MET A 1 45.44 29.08 4.21
C MET A 1 44.05 28.64 4.69
N ALA A 2 43.65 29.10 5.88
CA ALA A 2 42.55 28.56 6.68
C ALA A 2 41.17 29.21 6.35
N TYR A 3 40.12 28.45 6.69
CA TYR A 3 38.65 28.55 6.49
C TYR A 3 37.92 29.87 6.93
N PRO A 4 36.58 30.06 6.66
CA PRO A 4 35.63 29.16 5.98
C PRO A 4 34.68 29.77 4.93
N ALA A 5 34.03 28.87 4.20
CA ALA A 5 32.89 29.09 3.32
C ALA A 5 31.57 29.24 4.11
N GLY A 6 30.88 30.37 3.93
CA GLY A 6 29.75 30.41 3.00
C GLY A 6 28.39 29.85 3.42
N PHE A 7 28.04 29.77 4.71
CA PHE A 7 26.64 29.57 5.11
C PHE A 7 26.18 30.71 6.01
N GLU A 8 25.66 31.78 5.39
CA GLU A 8 24.77 32.72 6.06
C GLU A 8 23.31 32.29 5.82
N PRO A 9 22.45 32.30 6.86
CA PRO A 9 21.02 32.10 6.66
C PRO A 9 20.48 33.28 5.86
N ALA A 10 19.79 33.00 4.76
CA ALA A 10 19.05 34.02 4.03
C ALA A 10 17.91 34.53 4.92
N ALA A 11 18.20 35.56 5.72
CA ALA A 11 17.19 36.47 6.22
C ALA A 11 16.55 37.12 4.99
N ILE A 12 15.39 36.63 4.55
CA ILE A 12 14.55 37.40 3.62
C ILE A 12 13.81 38.43 4.46
N GLY A 13 14.58 39.38 5.00
CA GLY A 13 14.05 40.61 5.57
C GLY A 13 13.39 41.39 4.45
N LEU A 14 12.09 41.64 4.57
CA LEU A 14 11.49 42.84 4.00
C LEU A 14 11.53 43.95 5.06
N GLU A 15 12.73 44.22 5.57
CA GLU A 15 13.02 45.49 6.23
C GLU A 15 13.89 46.28 5.25
N GLY A 16 13.28 47.15 4.44
CA GLY A 16 14.07 48.05 3.59
C GLY A 16 13.42 48.68 2.37
N THR A 17 12.19 48.33 1.99
CA THR A 17 11.53 49.02 0.88
C THR A 17 10.22 49.61 1.39
N GLY A 18 10.06 50.93 1.31
CA GLY A 18 8.84 51.65 1.71
C GLY A 18 7.64 51.38 0.79
N SER A 19 7.46 50.13 0.37
CA SER A 19 6.42 49.65 -0.54
C SER A 19 5.84 48.34 0.00
N VAL A 20 4.52 48.27 0.07
CA VAL A 20 3.77 47.11 0.53
C VAL A 20 3.27 46.36 -0.71
N PRO A 21 3.53 45.05 -0.86
CA PRO A 21 3.03 44.28 -1.99
C PRO A 21 1.51 44.11 -1.92
N ASP A 22 0.83 44.20 -3.07
CA ASP A 22 -0.61 43.89 -3.17
C ASP A 22 -0.89 42.39 -2.91
N ALA A 23 0.08 41.53 -3.20
CA ALA A 23 0.08 40.13 -2.82
C ALA A 23 1.50 39.54 -2.80
N ARG A 24 1.73 38.58 -1.91
CA ARG A 24 2.88 37.68 -1.91
C ARG A 24 2.37 36.25 -1.74
N ILE A 25 2.83 35.35 -2.60
CA ILE A 25 2.68 33.89 -2.40
C ILE A 25 4.08 33.31 -2.33
N SER A 26 4.38 32.56 -1.27
CA SER A 26 5.65 31.85 -1.09
C SER A 26 5.40 30.48 -0.49
N ALA A 27 6.13 29.48 -0.98
CA ALA A 27 6.10 28.11 -0.47
C ALA A 27 7.53 27.53 -0.46
N ASP A 28 7.80 26.66 0.50
CA ASP A 28 9.03 25.87 0.64
C ASP A 28 8.63 24.42 0.89
N PHE A 29 9.05 23.51 0.01
CA PHE A 29 8.77 22.08 0.15
C PHE A 29 9.87 21.25 -0.51
N THR A 30 10.07 20.03 -0.01
CA THR A 30 10.98 19.05 -0.58
C THR A 30 10.35 17.68 -0.44
N TYR A 31 10.20 16.97 -1.55
CA TYR A 31 9.63 15.63 -1.59
C TYR A 31 10.66 14.64 -2.10
N LEU A 32 10.93 13.61 -1.31
CA LEU A 32 11.72 12.46 -1.73
C LEU A 32 10.78 11.28 -2.00
N PHE A 33 11.17 10.44 -2.95
CA PHE A 33 10.43 9.23 -3.30
C PHE A 33 11.36 8.03 -3.18
N GLU A 34 10.93 7.04 -2.39
CA GLU A 34 11.52 5.71 -2.37
C GLU A 34 10.52 4.75 -3.00
N VAL A 35 10.91 4.11 -4.10
CA VAL A 35 10.06 3.15 -4.81
C VAL A 35 10.71 1.77 -4.76
N LYS A 36 9.95 0.77 -4.33
CA LYS A 36 10.34 -0.63 -4.36
C LYS A 36 9.47 -1.38 -5.35
N THR A 37 10.04 -2.21 -6.19
CA THR A 37 9.29 -3.09 -7.11
C THR A 37 9.13 -4.51 -6.57
N ALA A 38 9.70 -4.80 -5.40
CA ALA A 38 9.58 -6.09 -4.72
C ALA A 38 9.08 -5.90 -3.28
N ARG A 39 8.25 -6.84 -2.81
CA ARG A 39 7.65 -6.82 -1.47
C ARG A 39 8.68 -7.02 -0.38
N GLY A 40 8.45 -6.41 0.79
CA GLY A 40 9.29 -6.59 1.97
C GLY A 40 10.71 -6.07 1.83
N THR A 41 10.99 -5.25 0.81
CA THR A 41 12.34 -4.74 0.51
C THR A 41 12.62 -3.34 1.05
N VAL A 42 11.68 -2.78 1.83
CA VAL A 42 11.89 -1.48 2.47
C VAL A 42 12.94 -1.59 3.56
N ASP A 43 14.04 -0.88 3.38
CA ASP A 43 15.18 -0.89 4.30
C ASP A 43 15.14 0.30 5.27
N GLU A 44 15.25 0.02 6.57
CA GLU A 44 15.20 1.04 7.62
C GLU A 44 16.37 2.02 7.55
N LYS A 45 17.57 1.51 7.29
CA LYS A 45 18.77 2.34 7.26
C LYS A 45 18.70 3.34 6.10
N GLN A 46 18.19 2.90 4.96
CA GLN A 46 17.93 3.73 3.79
C GLN A 46 16.89 4.81 4.10
N LEU A 47 15.75 4.45 4.69
CA LEU A 47 14.72 5.43 5.06
C LEU A 47 15.25 6.50 6.03
N ARG A 48 16.04 6.10 7.03
CA ARG A 48 16.68 7.04 7.97
C ARG A 48 17.69 7.96 7.26
N ALA A 49 18.44 7.44 6.29
CA ALA A 49 19.35 8.25 5.48
C ALA A 49 18.60 9.29 4.64
N HIS A 50 17.49 8.89 4.02
CA HIS A 50 16.62 9.79 3.26
C HIS A 50 16.01 10.88 4.14
N LEU A 51 15.47 10.51 5.31
CA LEU A 51 14.91 11.47 6.27
C LEU A 51 15.96 12.46 6.78
N LYS A 52 17.22 12.04 6.93
CA LYS A 52 18.32 12.93 7.27
C LYS A 52 18.66 13.89 6.12
N ALA A 53 18.63 13.40 4.88
CA ALA A 53 18.91 14.21 3.69
C ALA A 53 17.79 15.21 3.37
N LEU A 54 16.55 14.86 3.70
CA LEU A 54 15.34 15.67 3.50
C LEU A 54 15.37 17.01 4.26
N GLY A 55 16.20 17.11 5.30
CA GLY A 55 16.27 18.29 6.16
C GLY A 55 15.11 18.37 7.15
N GLU A 56 14.85 19.56 7.68
CA GLU A 56 13.78 19.81 8.65
C GLU A 56 12.73 20.78 8.09
N GLY A 57 11.49 20.62 8.56
CA GLY A 57 10.38 21.51 8.28
C GLY A 57 9.08 20.78 7.90
N PRO A 58 7.96 21.51 7.82
CA PRO A 58 6.64 20.95 7.52
C PRO A 58 6.39 20.66 6.04
N GLY A 59 7.19 21.23 5.12
CA GLY A 59 7.08 21.00 3.67
C GLY A 59 7.93 19.83 3.17
N GLN A 60 8.60 19.12 4.09
CA GLN A 60 9.59 18.10 3.83
C GLN A 60 8.97 16.72 4.03
N LEU A 61 8.65 16.01 2.93
CA LEU A 61 8.01 14.69 2.97
C LEU A 61 8.83 13.62 2.24
N LEU A 62 8.79 12.39 2.77
CA LEU A 62 9.30 11.20 2.10
C LEU A 62 8.12 10.30 1.73
N PHE A 63 7.90 10.11 0.44
CA PHE A 63 6.92 9.18 -0.09
C PHE A 63 7.56 7.81 -0.28
N VAL A 64 6.89 6.77 0.18
CA VAL A 64 7.34 5.38 0.03
C VAL A 64 6.27 4.60 -0.71
N LEU A 65 6.61 4.11 -1.91
CA LEU A 65 5.73 3.34 -2.78
C LEU A 65 6.25 1.92 -2.91
N THR A 66 5.40 0.94 -2.62
CA THR A 66 5.76 -0.48 -2.57
C THR A 66 4.64 -1.38 -3.09
N PRO A 67 4.92 -2.61 -3.55
CA PRO A 67 3.89 -3.61 -3.83
C PRO A 67 3.35 -4.29 -2.56
N ASP A 68 3.79 -3.88 -1.36
CA ASP A 68 3.30 -4.44 -0.10
C ASP A 68 1.80 -4.18 0.09
N ALA A 69 1.04 -5.24 0.41
CA ALA A 69 -0.40 -5.14 0.65
C ALA A 69 -0.73 -4.37 1.94
N THR A 70 0.20 -4.34 2.90
CA THR A 70 0.04 -3.62 4.17
C THR A 70 1.25 -2.72 4.42
N ARG A 71 1.04 -1.66 5.20
CA ARG A 71 2.08 -0.67 5.50
C ARG A 71 3.29 -1.34 6.17
N PRO A 72 4.51 -1.23 5.62
CA PRO A 72 5.71 -1.77 6.26
C PRO A 72 5.94 -1.11 7.62
N PRO A 73 6.19 -1.88 8.71
CA PRO A 73 6.33 -1.34 10.07
C PRO A 73 7.37 -0.22 10.19
N VAL A 74 8.46 -0.34 9.44
CA VAL A 74 9.54 0.64 9.39
C VAL A 74 9.07 2.04 8.98
N THR A 75 8.03 2.14 8.15
CA THR A 75 7.44 3.43 7.72
C THR A 75 6.49 4.03 8.76
N ALA A 76 6.10 3.27 9.80
CA ALA A 76 5.14 3.69 10.82
C ALA A 76 5.80 4.17 12.13
N SER A 77 7.14 4.28 12.16
CA SER A 77 7.88 4.74 13.35
C SER A 77 7.52 6.17 13.76
N PRO A 78 7.80 6.60 15.01
CA PRO A 78 7.54 7.97 15.49
C PRO A 78 8.27 9.06 14.69
N GLU A 79 9.46 8.77 14.16
CA GLU A 79 10.18 9.63 13.20
C GLU A 79 9.51 9.67 11.81
N GLY A 80 8.62 8.72 11.55
CA GLY A 80 7.90 8.49 10.30
C GLY A 80 6.68 9.40 10.09
N GLN A 81 6.48 10.42 10.92
CA GLN A 81 5.38 11.39 10.75
C GLN A 81 5.49 12.16 9.43
N ARG A 82 6.71 12.24 8.86
CA ARG A 82 7.00 12.81 7.53
C ARG A 82 7.09 11.76 6.42
N VAL A 83 6.83 10.49 6.75
CA VAL A 83 6.81 9.38 5.81
C VAL A 83 5.37 9.09 5.41
N VAL A 84 5.07 9.35 4.14
CA VAL A 84 3.79 9.02 3.52
C VAL A 84 3.97 7.71 2.78
N TRP A 85 3.25 6.68 3.19
CA TRP A 85 3.27 5.38 2.53
C TRP A 85 1.96 5.11 1.80
N PHE A 86 2.06 4.57 0.60
CA PHE A 86 0.96 3.97 -0.15
C PHE A 86 1.50 2.85 -1.04
N ASN A 87 0.64 1.94 -1.49
CA ASN A 87 1.03 0.85 -2.37
C ASN A 87 0.58 1.09 -3.82
N PHE A 88 1.07 0.26 -4.74
CA PHE A 88 0.74 0.37 -6.16
C PHE A 88 -0.76 0.17 -6.44
N ALA A 89 -1.44 -0.70 -5.68
CA ALA A 89 -2.89 -0.88 -5.79
C ALA A 89 -3.64 0.42 -5.45
N ALA A 90 -3.31 1.07 -4.33
CA ALA A 90 -3.94 2.33 -3.93
C ALA A 90 -3.65 3.47 -4.93
N LEU A 91 -2.44 3.52 -5.49
CA LEU A 91 -2.11 4.50 -6.54
C LEU A 91 -2.91 4.21 -7.83
N HIS A 92 -3.00 2.95 -8.23
CA HIS A 92 -3.79 2.53 -9.38
C HIS A 92 -5.27 2.92 -9.23
N ASP A 93 -5.85 2.72 -8.04
CA ASP A 93 -7.23 3.12 -7.74
C ASP A 93 -7.41 4.64 -7.76
N ALA A 94 -6.46 5.38 -7.20
CA ALA A 94 -6.47 6.84 -7.25
C ALA A 94 -6.40 7.37 -8.70
N ILE A 95 -5.59 6.74 -9.55
CA ILE A 95 -5.53 7.06 -10.99
C ILE A 95 -6.89 6.78 -11.65
N THR A 96 -7.50 5.62 -11.38
CA THR A 96 -8.83 5.28 -11.90
C THR A 96 -9.87 6.34 -11.52
N ALA A 97 -9.88 6.75 -10.25
CA ALA A 97 -10.78 7.78 -9.78
C ALA A 97 -10.59 9.12 -10.50
N ILE A 98 -9.35 9.54 -10.78
CA ILE A 98 -9.07 10.76 -11.54
C ILE A 98 -9.54 10.64 -12.99
N LEU A 99 -9.34 9.48 -13.62
CA LEU A 99 -9.73 9.25 -15.01
C LEU A 99 -11.26 9.25 -15.21
N ASP A 100 -11.99 8.82 -14.19
CA ASP A 100 -13.45 8.74 -14.19
C ASP A 100 -14.13 10.04 -13.70
N ASP A 101 -13.36 10.98 -13.13
CA ASP A 101 -13.88 12.25 -12.64
C ASP A 101 -14.15 13.24 -13.81
N ALA A 102 -15.43 13.55 -14.01
CA ALA A 102 -15.87 14.48 -15.04
C ALA A 102 -15.50 15.95 -14.77
N LEU A 103 -15.25 16.33 -13.51
CA LEU A 103 -14.88 17.70 -13.10
C LEU A 103 -13.37 17.93 -13.18
N LEU A 104 -12.58 16.87 -12.94
CA LEU A 104 -11.12 16.89 -13.08
C LEU A 104 -10.65 16.32 -14.42
N ALA A 105 -11.58 16.11 -15.36
CA ALA A 105 -11.38 15.39 -16.61
C ALA A 105 -10.01 15.70 -17.22
N PRO A 106 -9.03 14.77 -17.09
CA PRO A 106 -7.68 15.01 -17.54
C PRO A 106 -7.66 15.15 -19.07
N SER A 107 -6.63 15.83 -19.58
CA SER A 107 -6.43 15.94 -21.03
C SER A 107 -6.29 14.54 -21.67
N GLU A 108 -6.53 14.41 -22.98
CA GLU A 108 -6.35 13.12 -23.67
C GLU A 108 -4.91 12.57 -23.52
N LEU A 109 -3.91 13.46 -23.50
CA LEU A 109 -2.52 13.07 -23.28
C LEU A 109 -2.33 12.52 -21.86
N ASP A 110 -2.81 13.24 -20.83
CA ASP A 110 -2.69 12.79 -19.44
C ASP A 110 -3.44 11.48 -19.23
N ARG A 111 -4.62 11.34 -19.84
CA ARG A 111 -5.40 10.10 -19.82
C ARG A 111 -4.62 8.94 -20.40
N PHE A 112 -3.99 9.12 -21.55
CA PHE A 112 -3.14 8.11 -22.17
C PHE A 112 -1.97 7.73 -21.25
N LEU A 113 -1.21 8.71 -20.75
CA LEU A 113 -0.05 8.46 -19.88
C LEU A 113 -0.42 7.74 -18.59
N LEU A 114 -1.54 8.12 -17.97
CA LEU A 114 -2.05 7.48 -16.75
C LEU A 114 -2.49 6.04 -17.01
N ARG A 115 -3.07 5.73 -18.18
CA ARG A 115 -3.43 4.37 -18.57
C ARG A 115 -2.19 3.51 -18.85
N GLU A 116 -1.19 4.05 -19.53
CA GLU A 116 0.08 3.35 -19.75
C GLU A 116 0.81 3.07 -18.42
N LEU A 117 0.75 4.00 -17.47
CA LEU A 117 1.30 3.79 -16.13
C LEU A 117 0.57 2.66 -15.38
N GLN A 118 -0.76 2.60 -15.47
CA GLN A 118 -1.53 1.49 -14.90
C GLN A 118 -1.17 0.14 -15.56
N ALA A 119 -1.03 0.12 -16.89
CA ALA A 119 -0.62 -1.09 -17.62
C ALA A 119 0.78 -1.55 -17.20
N LEU A 120 1.73 -0.63 -17.03
CA LEU A 120 3.07 -0.94 -16.51
C LEU A 120 3.01 -1.60 -15.12
N PHE A 121 2.12 -1.14 -14.23
CA PHE A 121 1.99 -1.74 -12.90
C PHE A 121 1.49 -3.19 -12.96
N ASP A 122 0.59 -3.49 -13.89
CA ASP A 122 0.05 -4.84 -14.10
C ASP A 122 1.12 -5.76 -14.73
N ASP A 123 1.78 -5.30 -15.79
CA ASP A 123 2.83 -6.03 -16.50
C ASP A 123 4.02 -6.38 -15.59
N ASP A 124 4.40 -5.46 -14.69
CA ASP A 124 5.46 -5.69 -13.71
C ASP A 124 4.98 -6.47 -12.46
N GLY A 125 3.71 -6.86 -12.39
CA GLY A 125 3.13 -7.63 -11.29
C GLY A 125 3.02 -6.88 -9.96
N LEU A 126 3.05 -5.55 -10.00
CA LEU A 126 3.10 -4.66 -8.83
C LEU A 126 1.74 -4.51 -8.14
N LEU A 127 0.65 -4.79 -8.87
CA LEU A 127 -0.74 -4.68 -8.41
C LEU A 127 -1.22 -5.88 -7.61
N THR A 128 -0.39 -6.91 -7.42
CA THR A 128 -0.83 -8.16 -6.79
C THR A 128 -1.21 -7.95 -5.32
N THR A 129 -2.47 -7.60 -5.07
CA THR A 129 -3.18 -7.87 -3.82
C THR A 129 -3.83 -9.24 -4.00
N ASP A 130 -3.07 -10.30 -3.72
CA ASP A 130 -3.64 -11.64 -3.53
C ASP A 130 -4.48 -11.59 -2.25
N GLU A 131 -5.63 -10.92 -2.28
CA GLU A 131 -6.51 -10.82 -1.12
C GLU A 131 -7.36 -12.07 -0.97
N VAL A 132 -7.68 -12.76 -2.08
CA VAL A 132 -8.56 -13.94 -2.09
C VAL A 132 -7.94 -15.05 -2.92
N VAL A 133 -7.76 -16.24 -2.31
CA VAL A 133 -7.46 -17.47 -3.05
C VAL A 133 -8.71 -18.33 -3.21
N ILE A 134 -8.97 -18.85 -4.40
CA ILE A 134 -10.04 -19.84 -4.60
C ILE A 134 -9.49 -21.25 -4.35
N VAL A 135 -10.03 -21.93 -3.34
CA VAL A 135 -9.64 -23.30 -2.99
C VAL A 135 -10.65 -24.33 -3.50
N ALA A 136 -10.16 -25.45 -4.04
CA ALA A 136 -11.01 -26.60 -4.33
C ALA A 136 -11.50 -27.20 -3.01
N ALA A 137 -12.80 -27.09 -2.75
CA ALA A 137 -13.41 -27.40 -1.46
C ALA A 137 -14.63 -28.33 -1.59
N GLY A 138 -14.56 -29.30 -2.50
CA GLY A 138 -15.69 -30.18 -2.81
C GLY A 138 -16.32 -30.87 -1.59
N LEU A 139 -15.51 -31.27 -0.60
CA LEU A 139 -15.99 -31.82 0.68
C LEU A 139 -15.96 -30.79 1.82
N ALA A 140 -14.93 -29.93 1.83
CA ALA A 140 -14.68 -28.98 2.92
C ALA A 140 -15.63 -27.78 2.93
N TYR A 141 -16.35 -27.50 1.84
CA TYR A 141 -17.27 -26.36 1.77
C TYR A 141 -18.49 -26.55 2.67
N ALA A 142 -19.09 -27.74 2.70
CA ALA A 142 -20.21 -28.03 3.60
C ALA A 142 -19.78 -27.95 5.07
N GLU A 143 -18.60 -28.49 5.39
CA GLU A 143 -18.01 -28.43 6.73
C GLU A 143 -17.69 -26.99 7.15
N TYR A 144 -17.22 -26.14 6.23
CA TYR A 144 -17.03 -24.71 6.48
C TYR A 144 -18.35 -23.99 6.80
N LEU A 145 -19.42 -24.26 6.06
CA LEU A 145 -20.73 -23.64 6.35
C LEU A 145 -21.27 -24.03 7.73
N GLU A 146 -20.96 -25.24 8.21
CA GLU A 146 -21.39 -25.73 9.52
C GLU A 146 -20.51 -25.24 10.67
N THR A 147 -19.19 -25.23 10.48
CA THR A 147 -18.22 -25.04 11.56
C THR A 147 -17.51 -23.68 11.55
N GLY A 148 -17.57 -22.97 10.42
CA GLY A 148 -16.75 -21.80 10.14
C GLY A 148 -15.29 -22.12 9.85
N ALA A 149 -14.84 -23.38 9.99
CA ALA A 149 -13.43 -23.75 9.84
C ALA A 149 -13.13 -24.37 8.48
N TYR A 150 -11.91 -24.19 8.00
CA TYR A 150 -11.40 -24.89 6.82
C TYR A 150 -10.11 -25.64 7.15
N ILE A 151 -10.12 -26.93 6.80
CA ILE A 151 -9.06 -27.87 7.15
C ILE A 151 -8.33 -28.23 5.87
N ARG A 152 -7.05 -27.88 5.80
CA ARG A 152 -6.25 -28.16 4.62
C ARG A 152 -5.52 -29.50 4.74
N GLN A 153 -5.34 -30.17 3.62
CA GLN A 153 -4.45 -31.32 3.52
C GLN A 153 -3.00 -30.94 3.92
N SER A 154 -2.36 -31.81 4.71
CA SER A 154 -0.99 -31.60 5.21
C SER A 154 0.02 -31.37 4.06
N ARG A 155 0.96 -30.43 4.23
CA ARG A 155 2.05 -30.02 3.30
C ARG A 155 1.74 -28.96 2.24
N ARG A 156 0.68 -28.19 2.38
CA ARG A 156 0.52 -26.97 1.59
C ARG A 156 0.29 -25.80 2.55
N SER A 157 1.05 -24.71 2.41
CA SER A 157 0.85 -23.42 3.09
C SER A 157 0.23 -22.40 2.13
N PHE A 158 -0.51 -21.42 2.64
CA PHE A 158 -0.97 -20.31 1.80
C PHE A 158 0.24 -19.43 1.46
N ARG A 159 0.15 -18.70 0.34
CA ARG A 159 1.15 -17.69 0.02
C ARG A 159 1.04 -16.54 1.02
N ASP A 160 2.17 -15.92 1.33
CA ASP A 160 2.20 -14.74 2.19
C ASP A 160 1.39 -13.59 1.58
N GLY A 161 0.57 -12.93 2.41
CA GLY A 161 -0.28 -11.81 2.00
C GLY A 161 -1.74 -12.15 1.66
N LEU A 162 -2.12 -13.43 1.65
CA LEU A 162 -3.51 -13.86 1.50
C LEU A 162 -4.35 -13.55 2.74
N ALA A 163 -5.30 -12.62 2.59
CA ALA A 163 -6.20 -12.21 3.67
C ALA A 163 -7.50 -13.04 3.72
N HIS A 164 -7.94 -13.56 2.58
CA HIS A 164 -9.20 -14.25 2.39
C HIS A 164 -9.06 -15.46 1.48
N MET A 165 -10.07 -16.31 1.52
CA MET A 165 -10.24 -17.41 0.58
C MET A 165 -11.70 -17.52 0.15
N GLY A 166 -11.92 -17.97 -1.08
CA GLY A 166 -13.21 -18.38 -1.61
C GLY A 166 -13.21 -19.87 -1.93
N PHE A 167 -14.40 -20.45 -2.13
CA PHE A 167 -14.55 -21.90 -2.29
C PHE A 167 -15.00 -22.24 -3.71
N TYR A 168 -14.31 -23.19 -4.34
CA TYR A 168 -14.80 -23.87 -5.54
C TYR A 168 -15.36 -25.24 -5.14
N ALA A 169 -16.68 -25.36 -5.20
CA ALA A 169 -17.43 -26.56 -4.83
C ALA A 169 -18.68 -26.68 -5.69
N GLN A 170 -19.23 -27.89 -5.83
CA GLN A 170 -20.39 -28.16 -6.71
C GLN A 170 -20.23 -27.57 -8.14
N GLN A 171 -19.02 -27.65 -8.69
CA GLN A 171 -18.67 -27.13 -10.02
C GLN A 171 -18.82 -25.62 -10.21
N ALA A 172 -18.94 -24.84 -9.13
CA ALA A 172 -19.06 -23.38 -9.16
C ALA A 172 -18.19 -22.70 -8.09
N ILE A 173 -17.89 -21.42 -8.32
CA ILE A 173 -17.36 -20.54 -7.27
C ILE A 173 -18.52 -20.18 -6.36
N GLN A 174 -18.35 -20.44 -5.07
CA GLN A 174 -19.37 -20.20 -4.04
C GLN A 174 -19.29 -18.74 -3.56
N PRO A 175 -20.43 -18.13 -3.17
CA PRO A 175 -20.49 -16.72 -2.81
C PRO A 175 -19.79 -16.37 -1.49
N GLU A 176 -19.52 -17.34 -0.65
CA GLU A 176 -18.90 -17.16 0.67
C GLU A 176 -17.39 -16.95 0.53
N THR A 177 -16.92 -15.87 1.16
CA THR A 177 -15.50 -15.63 1.42
C THR A 177 -15.22 -15.79 2.90
N ALA A 178 -14.07 -16.40 3.20
CA ALA A 178 -13.61 -16.63 4.55
C ALA A 178 -12.35 -15.82 4.80
N ARG A 179 -12.24 -15.18 5.98
CA ARG A 179 -11.00 -14.52 6.40
C ARG A 179 -10.02 -15.58 6.93
N ILE A 180 -8.74 -15.47 6.57
CA ILE A 180 -7.68 -16.33 7.09
C ILE A 180 -7.13 -15.67 8.36
N GLU A 181 -7.40 -16.23 9.55
CA GLU A 181 -7.07 -15.56 10.81
C GLU A 181 -5.74 -16.01 11.46
N ALA A 182 -5.39 -17.31 11.39
CA ALA A 182 -4.12 -17.81 11.92
C ALA A 182 -3.77 -19.21 11.38
N GLU A 183 -2.47 -19.49 11.21
CA GLU A 183 -1.95 -20.86 11.07
C GLU A 183 -1.86 -21.53 12.45
N GLY A 184 -2.65 -22.58 12.67
CA GLY A 184 -2.59 -23.43 13.85
C GLY A 184 -1.90 -24.77 13.57
N HIS A 185 -0.93 -25.14 14.41
CA HIS A 185 -0.36 -26.49 14.47
C HIS A 185 -0.95 -27.25 15.66
N GLU A 186 -1.93 -28.11 15.43
CA GLU A 186 -2.46 -28.99 16.47
C GLU A 186 -1.84 -30.39 16.39
N ARG A 187 -1.05 -30.79 17.39
CA ARG A 187 -0.29 -32.07 17.41
C ARG A 187 -1.17 -33.34 17.34
N ARG A 188 -2.48 -33.23 17.55
CA ARG A 188 -3.40 -34.36 17.62
C ARG A 188 -3.97 -34.77 16.26
N MET A 189 -3.98 -33.85 15.30
CA MET A 189 -4.46 -34.08 13.93
C MET A 189 -3.27 -33.91 12.99
N ARG A 190 -3.00 -34.86 12.09
CA ARG A 190 -1.87 -34.79 11.15
C ARG A 190 -2.14 -33.77 10.03
N GLY A 191 -2.34 -32.49 10.35
CA GLY A 191 -2.71 -31.43 9.42
C GLY A 191 -2.50 -30.02 10.00
N THR A 192 -2.46 -29.02 9.11
CA THR A 192 -2.41 -27.59 9.45
C THR A 192 -3.83 -27.04 9.36
N TRP A 193 -4.27 -26.29 10.36
CA TRP A 193 -5.65 -25.80 10.47
C TRP A 193 -5.66 -24.28 10.41
N TYR A 194 -6.66 -23.71 9.76
CA TYR A 194 -6.90 -22.28 9.75
C TYR A 194 -8.26 -22.03 10.40
N SER A 195 -8.28 -21.21 11.44
CA SER A 195 -9.53 -20.63 11.90
C SER A 195 -9.97 -19.62 10.86
N CYS A 196 -11.17 -19.81 10.38
CA CYS A 196 -11.81 -18.85 9.50
C CYS A 196 -13.05 -18.32 10.21
N SER A 197 -13.27 -17.02 10.09
CA SER A 197 -14.53 -16.41 10.48
C SER A 197 -15.30 -16.09 9.21
N PRO A 198 -16.63 -16.32 9.17
CA PRO A 198 -17.43 -15.86 8.06
C PRO A 198 -17.29 -14.35 7.93
N ALA A 199 -16.95 -13.86 6.73
CA ALA A 199 -16.97 -12.44 6.46
C ALA A 199 -18.38 -11.88 6.72
N PRO A 200 -18.52 -10.67 7.27
CA PRO A 200 -19.83 -10.07 7.47
C PRO A 200 -20.57 -10.03 6.14
N LYS A 201 -21.80 -10.56 6.11
CA LYS A 201 -22.65 -10.57 4.92
C LYS A 201 -22.82 -9.14 4.42
N ILE A 202 -22.18 -8.80 3.31
CA ILE A 202 -22.47 -7.56 2.60
C ILE A 202 -23.90 -7.71 2.08
N ARG A 203 -24.86 -7.02 2.73
CA ARG A 203 -26.22 -6.89 2.20
C ARG A 203 -26.14 -6.04 0.95
N THR A 204 -26.08 -6.67 -0.21
CA THR A 204 -26.49 -6.03 -1.45
C THR A 204 -27.99 -5.75 -1.37
N ARG A 205 -28.35 -4.47 -1.55
CA ARG A 205 -29.73 -4.02 -1.72
C ARG A 205 -30.21 -4.30 -3.13
#